data_AF-A0A7S2RHJ1-F1
#
_entry.id   AF-A0A7S2RHJ1-F1
#
_cell.length_a   1.000
_cell.length_b   1.000
_cell.length_c   1.000
_cell.angle_alpha   90.00
_cell.angle_beta   90.00
_cell.angle_gamma   90.00
#
_symmetry.space_group_name_H-M   'P 1'
#
loop_
_entity.id
_entity.type
_entity.pdbx_description
1 polymer ?
#
loop_
_entity_poly.entity_id
_entity_poly.type
_entity_poly.pdbx_seq_one_letter_code
_entity_poly.pdbx_strand_id
1 'polypeptide(L)'
;LLTSWNRLCVHYLVSPIAFSSYNYKHPSTHSSSHTQVHTPRLELCINFRELVGFSGNLVAMNVTDAILKRKSIRAFKDTPVGVDTVKEILEKATRAASGGNTQPWHFYVVTGGVLEELTNRVKTELENGNLSEKAEYQMYPPTKASAEYMKRRRKIAYDMYQLLGIDRSDQMGRLMHLQKNFAFFGAPVAIFVTLDRIVDRNGWGHAGMALQNIALLAEEQGLQTCFQEAWANFPR
;
A
#
# COMPACT_ATOMS: atom_id res chain seq x y z
N LEU A 1 -1.40 17.38 -15.62
CA LEU A 1 -0.23 16.49 -15.85
C LEU A 1 -0.60 15.08 -16.29
N LEU A 2 -1.89 14.67 -16.27
CA LEU A 2 -2.35 13.33 -16.71
C LEU A 2 -3.09 13.34 -18.07
N THR A 3 -3.32 14.50 -18.68
CA THR A 3 -4.11 14.67 -19.92
C THR A 3 -3.31 14.60 -21.21
N SER A 4 -1.99 14.47 -21.17
CA SER A 4 -1.20 14.14 -22.34
C SER A 4 -0.67 12.73 -22.17
N TRP A 5 -0.73 11.95 -23.25
CA TRP A 5 -0.25 10.58 -23.40
C TRP A 5 -1.27 9.47 -23.06
N ASN A 6 -1.49 8.63 -24.07
CA ASN A 6 -2.33 7.43 -24.14
C ASN A 6 -2.06 6.43 -23.01
N ARG A 7 -2.49 6.71 -21.78
CA ARG A 7 -2.09 5.88 -20.63
C ARG A 7 -3.22 5.61 -19.65
N LEU A 8 -3.20 4.39 -19.13
CA LEU A 8 -4.27 3.73 -18.39
C LEU A 8 -3.88 3.57 -16.92
N CYS A 9 -4.59 4.19 -15.97
CA CYS A 9 -4.08 4.40 -14.61
C CYS A 9 -4.58 3.41 -13.53
N VAL A 10 -3.67 2.88 -12.72
CA VAL A 10 -3.87 2.06 -11.50
C VAL A 10 -3.20 2.78 -10.32
N HIS A 11 -3.86 2.91 -9.17
CA HIS A 11 -3.41 3.80 -8.10
C HIS A 11 -2.93 3.04 -6.87
N TYR A 12 -1.90 3.58 -6.23
CA TYR A 12 -1.17 2.92 -5.16
C TYR A 12 -0.74 3.90 -4.07
N LEU A 13 -0.69 3.43 -2.81
CA LEU A 13 -0.38 4.24 -1.63
C LEU A 13 0.80 3.68 -0.83
N VAL A 14 1.57 4.54 -0.17
CA VAL A 14 2.63 4.15 0.79
C VAL A 14 2.62 5.08 2.02
N SER A 15 2.45 4.54 3.25
CA SER A 15 2.80 5.25 4.51
C SER A 15 2.84 4.37 5.78
N PRO A 16 3.53 4.79 6.88
CA PRO A 16 3.54 4.07 8.17
C PRO A 16 2.28 4.31 9.06
N ILE A 17 1.95 3.35 9.95
CA ILE A 17 0.87 3.46 10.98
C ILE A 17 1.44 3.37 12.41
N ALA A 18 0.72 3.92 13.40
CA ALA A 18 0.96 3.69 14.84
C ALA A 18 0.43 2.32 15.27
N PHE A 19 1.26 1.48 15.88
CA PHE A 19 0.74 0.42 16.74
C PHE A 19 0.20 1.03 18.03
N SER A 20 -1.10 0.88 18.29
CA SER A 20 -1.62 0.78 19.67
C SER A 20 -1.46 -0.67 20.09
N SER A 21 -0.66 -0.90 21.12
CA SER A 21 -0.30 -2.22 21.64
C SER A 21 -1.53 -2.98 22.16
N TYR A 22 -1.85 -4.11 21.52
CA TYR A 22 -2.62 -5.18 22.17
C TYR A 22 -1.62 -6.25 22.64
N ASN A 23 -1.53 -6.40 23.96
CA ASN A 23 -0.67 -7.37 24.64
C ASN A 23 -1.14 -8.80 24.36
N TYR A 24 -0.40 -9.55 23.56
CA TYR A 24 -0.53 -11.00 23.45
C TYR A 24 0.56 -11.66 24.29
N LYS A 25 0.18 -12.30 25.41
CA LYS A 25 1.10 -13.06 26.26
C LYS A 25 1.26 -14.47 25.70
N HIS A 26 2.49 -14.86 25.33
CA HIS A 26 2.84 -16.27 25.12
C HIS A 26 3.44 -16.88 26.41
N PRO A 27 3.24 -18.20 26.66
CA PRO A 27 3.73 -18.87 27.85
C PRO A 27 5.21 -19.26 27.74
N SER A 28 5.90 -19.21 28.88
CA SER A 28 7.31 -19.52 29.08
C SER A 28 7.59 -21.01 29.30
N THR A 29 8.63 -21.54 28.65
CA THR A 29 9.41 -22.73 29.04
C THR A 29 10.77 -22.64 28.33
N HIS A 30 11.95 -23.05 28.81
CA HIS A 30 12.49 -23.55 30.07
C HIS A 30 14.03 -23.41 29.91
N SER A 31 14.75 -23.16 31.01
CA SER A 31 16.22 -23.02 31.05
C SER A 31 16.94 -24.36 31.08
N SER A 32 18.12 -24.44 30.46
CA SER A 32 19.19 -25.33 30.94
C SER A 32 20.57 -24.74 30.67
N SER A 33 21.36 -24.72 31.74
CA SER A 33 22.69 -24.18 31.95
C SER A 33 23.81 -25.10 31.48
N HIS A 34 24.92 -24.52 31.00
CA HIS A 34 26.26 -25.08 31.20
C HIS A 34 27.32 -23.98 31.35
N THR A 35 27.92 -23.95 32.54
CA THR A 35 29.22 -23.40 32.98
C THR A 35 30.37 -24.16 32.29
N GLN A 36 31.63 -23.72 32.11
CA GLN A 36 32.43 -22.50 32.33
C GLN A 36 33.85 -22.88 31.82
N VAL A 37 34.64 -22.00 31.17
CA VAL A 37 36.13 -21.96 31.32
C VAL A 37 36.63 -20.55 30.96
N HIS A 38 37.44 -19.98 31.84
CA HIS A 38 38.03 -18.64 31.75
C HIS A 38 39.51 -18.73 31.32
N THR A 39 39.94 -17.88 30.38
CA THR A 39 41.34 -17.44 30.22
C THR A 39 41.35 -15.91 30.07
N PRO A 40 42.30 -15.16 30.69
CA PRO A 40 42.27 -13.71 30.64
C PRO A 40 43.12 -13.22 29.46
N ARG A 41 42.51 -12.45 28.56
CA ARG A 41 43.24 -11.62 27.59
C ARG A 41 42.79 -10.18 27.78
N LEU A 42 43.74 -9.33 28.16
CA LEU A 42 43.61 -7.87 28.11
C LEU A 42 43.42 -7.47 26.64
N GLU A 43 42.17 -7.27 26.23
CA GLU A 43 41.82 -6.53 25.03
C GLU A 43 40.91 -5.38 25.45
N LEU A 44 41.42 -4.16 25.26
CA LEU A 44 40.67 -2.92 25.41
C LEU A 44 39.68 -2.82 24.23
N CYS A 45 38.65 -3.66 24.24
CA CYS A 45 37.52 -3.57 23.31
C CYS A 45 36.42 -2.78 24.00
N ILE A 46 36.29 -1.50 23.64
CA ILE A 46 35.07 -0.75 23.92
C ILE A 46 33.94 -1.44 23.15
N ASN A 47 33.17 -2.26 23.86
CA ASN A 47 31.98 -2.92 23.33
C ASN A 47 30.91 -1.85 23.08
N PHE A 48 30.76 -1.40 21.82
CA PHE A 48 29.68 -0.53 21.38
C PHE A 48 28.27 -1.14 21.62
N ARG A 49 28.21 -2.41 22.04
CA ARG A 49 26.99 -3.15 22.38
C ARG A 49 26.40 -2.84 23.77
N GLU A 50 27.11 -2.14 24.66
CA GLU A 50 26.62 -1.87 26.02
C GLU A 50 25.95 -0.49 26.21
N LEU A 51 25.93 0.38 25.18
CA LEU A 51 25.32 1.71 25.30
C LEU A 51 23.85 1.80 24.87
N VAL A 52 23.30 0.75 24.25
CA VAL A 52 21.88 0.70 23.87
C VAL A 52 21.35 -0.71 24.10
N GLY A 53 20.61 -0.88 25.19
CA GLY A 53 19.85 -2.09 25.46
C GLY A 53 18.77 -2.31 24.41
N PHE A 54 19.07 -3.11 23.39
CA PHE A 54 18.09 -3.65 22.45
C PHE A 54 18.43 -5.11 22.16
N SER A 55 18.12 -5.99 23.11
CA SER A 55 18.11 -7.44 22.90
C SER A 55 16.77 -7.86 22.29
N GLY A 56 16.51 -7.42 21.07
CA GLY A 56 15.51 -8.02 20.20
C GLY A 56 16.25 -8.48 18.95
N ASN A 57 16.19 -9.77 18.63
CA ASN A 57 16.56 -10.20 17.28
C ASN A 57 15.68 -9.40 16.30
N LEU A 58 16.26 -8.44 15.59
CA LEU A 58 15.66 -7.86 14.39
C LEU A 58 15.60 -8.99 13.36
N VAL A 59 14.55 -9.80 13.44
CA VAL A 59 14.25 -10.76 12.38
C VAL A 59 13.85 -9.90 11.18
N ALA A 60 14.75 -9.82 10.20
CA ALA A 60 14.46 -9.20 8.92
C ALA A 60 13.20 -9.87 8.34
N MET A 61 12.26 -9.06 7.87
CA MET A 61 11.01 -9.57 7.29
C MET A 61 11.34 -10.49 6.12
N ASN A 62 10.81 -11.71 6.14
CA ASN A 62 10.91 -12.59 4.97
C ASN A 62 9.69 -12.41 4.05
N VAL A 63 9.74 -13.04 2.87
CA VAL A 63 8.67 -12.93 1.86
C VAL A 63 7.32 -13.44 2.40
N THR A 64 7.32 -14.53 3.16
CA THR A 64 6.10 -15.07 3.78
C THR A 64 5.49 -14.08 4.76
N ASP A 65 6.31 -13.45 5.60
CA ASP A 65 5.87 -12.44 6.55
C ASP A 65 5.25 -11.23 5.83
N ALA A 66 5.89 -10.73 4.78
CA ALA A 66 5.37 -9.62 3.97
C ALA A 66 4.01 -9.96 3.34
N ILE A 67 3.87 -11.16 2.77
CA ILE A 67 2.62 -11.62 2.15
C ILE A 67 1.49 -11.69 3.17
N LEU A 68 1.75 -12.25 4.35
CA LEU A 68 0.75 -12.43 5.41
C LEU A 68 0.39 -11.10 6.09
N LYS A 69 1.35 -10.20 6.24
CA LYS A 69 1.15 -8.90 6.90
C LYS A 69 0.44 -7.89 6.01
N ARG A 70 0.71 -7.90 4.70
CA ARG A 70 0.16 -6.93 3.75
C ARG A 70 -1.37 -6.91 3.79
N LYS A 71 -1.92 -5.72 3.98
CA LYS A 71 -3.37 -5.43 4.00
C LYS A 71 -3.64 -4.06 3.39
N SER A 72 -4.88 -3.83 2.94
CA SER A 72 -5.29 -2.53 2.41
C SER A 72 -5.51 -1.53 3.53
N ILE A 73 -4.56 -0.63 3.74
CA ILE A 73 -4.64 0.41 4.76
C ILE A 73 -5.44 1.60 4.26
N ARG A 74 -6.39 2.05 5.08
CA ARG A 74 -7.34 3.12 4.75
C ARG A 74 -7.36 4.25 5.77
N ALA A 75 -6.26 4.39 6.51
CA ALA A 75 -5.98 5.50 7.40
C ALA A 75 -4.45 5.55 7.59
N PHE A 76 -3.83 6.61 7.09
CA PHE A 76 -2.38 6.79 7.14
C PHE A 76 -2.00 7.93 8.06
N LYS A 77 -0.77 7.89 8.58
CA LYS A 77 -0.17 9.04 9.24
C LYS A 77 0.38 10.01 8.21
N ASP A 78 0.47 11.27 8.61
CA ASP A 78 1.16 12.37 7.92
C ASP A 78 2.69 12.26 7.94
N THR A 79 3.25 11.22 8.56
CA THR A 79 4.69 10.96 8.62
C THR A 79 5.27 10.84 7.22
N PRO A 80 6.17 11.75 6.79
CA PRO A 80 6.74 11.72 5.45
C PRO A 80 7.49 10.42 5.16
N VAL A 81 7.48 10.01 3.90
CA VAL A 81 8.30 8.90 3.40
C VAL A 81 9.45 9.48 2.59
N GLY A 82 10.68 9.04 2.87
CA GLY A 82 11.85 9.50 2.13
C GLY A 82 11.77 9.16 0.64
N VAL A 83 12.12 10.11 -0.22
CA VAL A 83 12.11 9.94 -1.68
C VAL A 83 12.99 8.76 -2.10
N ASP A 84 14.16 8.61 -1.47
CA ASP A 84 15.08 7.51 -1.74
C ASP A 84 14.47 6.15 -1.39
N THR A 85 13.71 6.05 -0.30
CA THR A 85 12.99 4.82 0.06
C THR A 85 11.94 4.45 -0.99
N VAL A 86 11.16 5.43 -1.47
CA VAL A 86 10.16 5.19 -2.52
C VAL A 86 10.85 4.77 -3.82
N LYS A 87 11.94 5.44 -4.18
CA LYS A 87 12.74 5.12 -5.36
C LYS A 87 13.31 3.70 -5.30
N GLU A 88 13.92 3.31 -4.18
CA GLU A 88 14.47 1.97 -3.97
C GLU A 88 13.39 0.88 -4.10
N ILE A 89 12.21 1.11 -3.51
CA ILE A 89 11.06 0.20 -3.64
C ILE A 89 10.67 0.05 -5.12
N LEU A 90 10.54 1.15 -5.85
CA LEU A 90 10.13 1.13 -7.26
C LEU A 90 11.19 0.45 -8.14
N GLU A 91 12.47 0.75 -7.94
CA GLU A 91 13.57 0.12 -8.66
C GLU A 91 13.57 -1.40 -8.46
N LYS A 92 13.45 -1.87 -7.21
CA LYS A 92 13.34 -3.31 -6.93
C LYS A 92 12.06 -3.92 -7.50
N ALA A 93 10.94 -3.20 -7.46
CA ALA A 93 9.66 -3.70 -7.97
C ALA A 93 9.68 -3.99 -9.48
N THR A 94 10.50 -3.28 -10.26
CA THR A 94 10.67 -3.51 -11.71
C THR A 94 11.25 -4.88 -12.04
N ARG A 95 11.78 -5.63 -11.05
CA ARG A 95 12.17 -7.05 -11.21
C ARG A 95 10.98 -7.98 -11.44
N ALA A 96 9.74 -7.50 -11.38
CA ALA A 96 8.57 -8.24 -11.80
C ALA A 96 8.73 -8.78 -13.22
N ALA A 97 8.27 -10.01 -13.47
CA ALA A 97 8.30 -10.59 -14.81
C ALA A 97 7.32 -9.87 -15.75
N SER A 98 7.67 -9.82 -17.03
CA SER A 98 6.77 -9.39 -18.09
C SER A 98 7.07 -10.17 -19.37
N GLY A 99 6.04 -10.50 -20.15
CA GLY A 99 6.21 -11.16 -21.45
C GLY A 99 7.17 -10.37 -22.35
N GLY A 100 8.19 -11.05 -22.90
CA GLY A 100 9.24 -10.41 -23.69
C GLY A 100 10.08 -9.36 -22.94
N ASN A 101 10.02 -9.33 -21.60
CA ASN A 101 10.62 -8.30 -20.75
C ASN A 101 10.20 -6.85 -21.11
N THR A 102 8.97 -6.70 -21.58
CA THR A 102 8.41 -5.43 -22.08
C THR A 102 8.29 -4.34 -21.01
N GLN A 103 8.20 -4.71 -19.73
CA GLN A 103 8.14 -3.79 -18.58
C GLN A 103 7.15 -2.63 -18.82
N PRO A 104 5.86 -2.93 -19.08
CA PRO A 104 4.94 -1.95 -19.66
C PRO A 104 4.46 -0.85 -18.69
N TRP A 105 4.92 -0.89 -17.44
CA TRP A 105 4.50 0.02 -16.37
C TRP A 105 5.27 1.34 -16.40
N HIS A 106 4.55 2.44 -16.14
CA HIS A 106 5.12 3.74 -15.82
C HIS A 106 4.65 4.17 -14.43
N PHE A 107 5.59 4.54 -13.55
CA PHE A 107 5.29 5.00 -12.20
C PHE A 107 5.41 6.52 -12.11
N TYR A 108 4.37 7.17 -11.59
CA TYR A 108 4.37 8.58 -11.24
C TYR A 108 4.17 8.71 -9.74
N VAL A 109 5.19 9.23 -9.06
CA VAL A 109 5.15 9.46 -7.61
C VAL A 109 4.71 10.89 -7.36
N VAL A 110 3.68 11.06 -6.54
CA VAL A 110 3.08 12.35 -6.20
C VAL A 110 3.12 12.54 -4.69
N THR A 111 3.71 13.64 -4.25
CA THR A 111 3.91 14.00 -2.83
C THR A 111 3.75 15.51 -2.64
N GLY A 112 3.67 15.96 -1.38
CA GLY A 112 3.70 17.38 -1.02
C GLY A 112 2.61 18.21 -1.70
N GLY A 113 2.93 19.44 -2.12
CA GLY A 113 1.96 20.37 -2.70
C GLY A 113 1.24 19.85 -3.95
N VAL A 114 1.90 19.03 -4.77
CA VAL A 114 1.25 18.43 -5.96
C VAL A 114 0.17 17.42 -5.56
N LEU A 115 0.41 16.66 -4.48
CA LEU A 115 -0.58 15.72 -3.95
C LEU A 115 -1.81 16.44 -3.40
N GLU A 116 -1.57 17.56 -2.72
CA GLU A 116 -2.61 18.43 -2.18
C GLU A 116 -3.43 19.08 -3.30
N GLU A 117 -2.77 19.66 -4.32
CA GLU A 117 -3.43 20.24 -5.49
C GLU A 117 -4.33 19.21 -6.20
N LEU A 118 -3.80 18.01 -6.42
CA LEU A 118 -4.54 16.93 -7.08
C LEU A 118 -5.76 16.48 -6.28
N THR A 119 -5.60 16.32 -4.96
CA THR A 119 -6.70 15.98 -4.04
C THR A 119 -7.76 17.07 -4.03
N ASN A 120 -7.35 18.34 -3.95
CA ASN A 120 -8.26 19.48 -3.93
C ASN A 120 -9.04 19.62 -5.25
N ARG A 121 -8.41 19.34 -6.39
CA ARG A 121 -9.10 19.35 -7.68
C ARG A 121 -10.25 18.35 -7.71
N VAL A 122 -10.01 17.09 -7.33
CA VAL A 122 -11.08 16.07 -7.30
C VAL A 122 -12.13 16.39 -6.23
N LYS A 123 -11.72 16.94 -5.09
CA LYS A 123 -12.66 17.40 -4.05
C LYS A 123 -13.63 18.45 -4.60
N THR A 124 -13.14 19.44 -5.34
CA THR A 124 -13.98 20.46 -5.99
C THR A 124 -14.97 19.85 -6.97
N GLU A 125 -14.55 18.87 -7.78
CA GLU A 125 -15.45 18.15 -8.69
C GLU A 125 -16.58 17.45 -7.93
N LEU A 126 -16.25 16.76 -6.83
CA LEU A 126 -17.22 16.07 -5.99
C LEU A 126 -18.20 17.04 -5.31
N GLU A 127 -17.73 18.19 -4.83
CA GLU A 127 -18.56 19.26 -4.25
C GLU A 127 -19.51 19.88 -5.29
N ASN A 128 -19.10 19.95 -6.55
CA ASN A 128 -19.93 20.39 -7.67
C ASN A 128 -20.89 19.30 -8.18
N GLY A 129 -20.90 18.10 -7.58
CA GLY A 129 -21.76 16.98 -7.97
C GLY A 129 -21.21 16.13 -9.12
N ASN A 130 -19.99 16.38 -9.59
CA ASN A 130 -19.33 15.59 -10.61
C ASN A 130 -18.67 14.36 -9.96
N LEU A 131 -19.39 13.24 -9.97
CA LEU A 131 -18.95 12.00 -9.29
C LEU A 131 -17.94 11.17 -10.10
N SER A 132 -17.81 11.44 -11.41
CA SER A 132 -16.89 10.76 -12.31
C SER A 132 -16.78 11.48 -13.64
N GLU A 133 -15.66 11.32 -14.33
CA GLU A 133 -15.48 11.67 -15.74
C GLU A 133 -15.75 10.47 -16.66
N LYS A 134 -15.52 10.65 -17.95
CA LYS A 134 -15.65 9.56 -18.93
C LYS A 134 -14.61 8.47 -18.65
N ALA A 135 -15.08 7.30 -18.24
CA ALA A 135 -14.24 6.13 -18.03
C ALA A 135 -13.42 5.80 -19.29
N GLU A 136 -12.13 5.55 -19.11
CA GLU A 136 -11.23 5.18 -20.22
C GLU A 136 -11.12 3.68 -20.45
N TYR A 137 -11.58 2.88 -19.49
CA TYR A 137 -11.54 1.43 -19.52
C TYR A 137 -12.59 0.82 -18.61
N GLN A 138 -12.85 -0.46 -18.82
CA GLN A 138 -13.74 -1.24 -17.97
C GLN A 138 -13.01 -1.69 -16.69
N MET A 139 -13.26 -0.98 -15.59
CA MET A 139 -12.68 -1.29 -14.27
C MET A 139 -13.27 -2.57 -13.65
N TYR A 140 -14.59 -2.75 -13.72
CA TYR A 140 -15.27 -3.92 -13.18
C TYR A 140 -15.88 -4.80 -14.26
N PRO A 141 -15.96 -6.13 -14.05
CA PRO A 141 -16.68 -7.02 -14.95
C PRO A 141 -18.11 -6.53 -15.19
N PRO A 142 -18.70 -6.79 -16.36
CA PRO A 142 -20.09 -6.44 -16.62
C PRO A 142 -20.97 -7.14 -15.58
N THR A 143 -22.17 -6.61 -15.33
CA THR A 143 -23.13 -7.00 -14.28
C THR A 143 -23.55 -8.48 -14.23
N LYS A 144 -23.03 -9.32 -15.13
CA LYS A 144 -23.13 -10.79 -15.15
C LYS A 144 -22.01 -11.51 -14.40
N ALA A 145 -21.33 -10.86 -13.46
CA ALA A 145 -20.35 -11.53 -12.60
C ALA A 145 -21.01 -12.69 -11.84
N SER A 146 -20.29 -13.81 -11.65
CA SER A 146 -20.84 -14.96 -10.95
C SER A 146 -21.31 -14.58 -9.53
N ALA A 147 -22.32 -15.27 -9.02
CA ALA A 147 -22.89 -15.02 -7.69
C ALA A 147 -21.81 -15.04 -6.59
N GLU A 148 -20.77 -15.86 -6.77
CA GLU A 148 -19.66 -15.99 -5.84
C GLU A 148 -18.76 -14.74 -5.79
N TYR A 149 -18.43 -14.12 -6.92
CA TYR A 149 -17.68 -12.86 -6.93
C TYR A 149 -18.47 -11.74 -6.23
N MET A 150 -19.77 -11.66 -6.48
CA MET A 150 -20.63 -10.67 -5.84
C MET A 150 -20.78 -10.90 -4.34
N LYS A 151 -20.83 -12.16 -3.90
CA LYS A 151 -20.84 -12.53 -2.48
C LYS A 151 -19.58 -12.02 -1.77
N ARG A 152 -18.39 -12.26 -2.34
CA ARG A 152 -17.11 -11.79 -1.78
C ARG A 152 -17.04 -10.27 -1.71
N ARG A 153 -17.43 -9.58 -2.78
CA ARG A 153 -17.45 -8.10 -2.85
C ARG A 153 -18.41 -7.49 -1.82
N ARG A 154 -19.60 -8.09 -1.63
CA ARG A 154 -20.56 -7.63 -0.61
C ARG A 154 -20.05 -7.88 0.81
N LYS A 155 -19.47 -9.06 1.06
CA LYS A 155 -18.92 -9.41 2.37
C LYS A 155 -17.86 -8.42 2.82
N ILE A 156 -16.85 -8.15 1.99
CA ILE A 156 -15.77 -7.24 2.38
C ILE A 156 -16.28 -5.79 2.60
N ALA A 157 -17.25 -5.34 1.80
CA ALA A 157 -17.86 -4.03 1.99
C ALA A 157 -18.65 -3.96 3.31
N TYR A 158 -19.41 -5.00 3.64
CA TYR A 158 -20.16 -5.09 4.89
C TYR A 158 -19.24 -5.09 6.11
N ASP A 159 -18.26 -6.00 6.14
CA ASP A 159 -17.30 -6.12 7.24
C ASP A 159 -16.57 -4.78 7.47
N MET A 160 -16.18 -4.09 6.39
CA MET A 160 -15.53 -2.79 6.46
C MET A 160 -16.44 -1.72 7.07
N TYR A 161 -17.67 -1.55 6.58
CA TYR A 161 -18.58 -0.52 7.11
C TYR A 161 -18.98 -0.79 8.56
N GLN A 162 -19.13 -2.06 8.94
CA GLN A 162 -19.34 -2.44 10.34
C GLN A 162 -18.18 -2.02 11.25
N LEU A 163 -16.94 -2.30 10.85
CA LEU A 163 -15.75 -1.89 11.62
C LEU A 163 -15.62 -0.36 11.76
N LEU A 164 -16.17 0.39 10.81
CA LEU A 164 -16.19 1.86 10.83
C LEU A 164 -17.38 2.43 11.61
N GLY A 165 -18.31 1.59 12.09
CA GLY A 165 -19.53 2.03 12.75
C GLY A 165 -20.52 2.74 11.80
N ILE A 166 -20.41 2.50 10.49
CA ILE A 166 -21.27 3.13 9.47
C ILE A 166 -22.40 2.16 9.13
N ASP A 167 -23.63 2.51 9.49
CA ASP A 167 -24.79 1.68 9.18
C ASP A 167 -25.07 1.62 7.66
N ARG A 168 -25.71 0.55 7.20
CA ARG A 168 -26.10 0.39 5.80
C ARG A 168 -27.04 1.51 5.33
N SER A 169 -27.91 2.03 6.21
CA SER A 169 -28.83 3.13 5.93
C SER A 169 -28.14 4.49 5.94
N ASP A 170 -26.96 4.62 6.55
CA ASP A 170 -26.18 5.85 6.60
C ASP A 170 -25.53 6.15 5.24
N GLN A 171 -26.33 6.70 4.32
CA GLN A 171 -25.85 7.06 2.98
C GLN A 171 -24.74 8.12 3.05
N MET A 172 -24.83 9.05 4.00
CA MET A 172 -23.88 10.15 4.13
C MET A 172 -22.53 9.67 4.64
N GLY A 173 -22.49 8.85 5.70
CA GLY A 173 -21.25 8.27 6.22
C GLY A 173 -20.56 7.38 5.19
N ARG A 174 -21.34 6.62 4.39
CA ARG A 174 -20.79 5.82 3.29
C ARG A 174 -20.21 6.68 2.17
N LEU A 175 -20.87 7.78 1.81
CA LEU A 175 -20.37 8.75 0.84
C LEU A 175 -19.08 9.42 1.34
N MET A 176 -19.06 9.89 2.59
CA MET A 176 -17.88 10.49 3.22
C MET A 176 -16.70 9.49 3.26
N HIS A 177 -16.96 8.22 3.58
CA HIS A 177 -15.92 7.20 3.53
C HIS A 177 -15.42 6.93 2.11
N LEU A 178 -16.32 6.90 1.12
CA LEU A 178 -15.93 6.77 -0.29
C LEU A 178 -15.02 7.91 -0.72
N GLN A 179 -15.35 9.15 -0.35
CA GLN A 179 -14.56 10.36 -0.68
C GLN A 179 -13.13 10.30 -0.14
N LYS A 180 -12.87 9.60 0.97
CA LYS A 180 -11.50 9.40 1.49
C LYS A 180 -10.56 8.71 0.50
N ASN A 181 -11.08 7.99 -0.50
CA ASN A 181 -10.24 7.45 -1.57
C ASN A 181 -9.51 8.55 -2.35
N PHE A 182 -10.18 9.67 -2.61
CA PHE A 182 -9.66 10.79 -3.39
C PHE A 182 -8.76 11.72 -2.57
N ALA A 183 -8.67 11.49 -1.26
CA ALA A 183 -7.64 12.06 -0.38
C ALA A 183 -6.60 11.00 0.02
N PHE A 184 -6.50 9.90 -0.73
CA PHE A 184 -5.52 8.83 -0.51
C PHE A 184 -5.52 8.28 0.92
N PHE A 185 -6.67 8.34 1.60
CA PHE A 185 -6.81 8.01 3.02
C PHE A 185 -5.79 8.71 3.96
N GLY A 186 -5.27 9.87 3.55
CA GLY A 186 -4.26 10.64 4.29
C GLY A 186 -2.82 10.19 4.03
N ALA A 187 -2.55 9.34 3.03
CA ALA A 187 -1.18 8.95 2.72
C ALA A 187 -0.39 10.17 2.18
N PRO A 188 0.88 10.35 2.59
CA PRO A 188 1.78 11.41 2.11
C PRO A 188 2.39 11.12 0.74
N VAL A 189 2.23 9.89 0.22
CA VAL A 189 2.72 9.45 -1.08
C VAL A 189 1.60 8.72 -1.83
N ALA A 190 1.32 9.20 -3.05
CA ALA A 190 0.54 8.47 -4.04
C ALA A 190 1.44 8.04 -5.20
N ILE A 191 1.24 6.82 -5.69
CA ILE A 191 1.92 6.27 -6.85
C ILE A 191 0.85 5.92 -7.88
N PHE A 192 0.89 6.61 -9.02
CA PHE A 192 0.06 6.30 -10.17
C PHE A 192 0.85 5.38 -11.09
N VAL A 193 0.28 4.25 -11.44
CA VAL A 193 0.87 3.26 -12.34
C VAL A 193 0.09 3.28 -13.63
N THR A 194 0.75 3.60 -14.73
CA THR A 194 0.07 3.69 -16.02
C THR A 194 0.63 2.71 -17.04
N LEU A 195 -0.24 2.21 -17.93
CA LEU A 195 0.12 1.40 -19.09
C LEU A 195 -0.14 2.17 -20.37
N ASP A 196 0.69 2.03 -21.40
CA ASP A 196 0.39 2.58 -22.73
C ASP A 196 -0.84 1.87 -23.35
N ARG A 197 -1.68 2.60 -24.10
CA ARG A 197 -2.86 2.02 -24.77
C ARG A 197 -2.52 0.92 -25.78
N ILE A 198 -1.29 0.86 -26.30
CA ILE A 198 -0.86 -0.25 -27.18
C ILE A 198 -0.73 -1.58 -26.44
N VAL A 199 -0.63 -1.53 -25.11
CA VAL A 199 -0.46 -2.72 -24.27
C VAL A 199 -1.80 -3.47 -24.20
N ASP A 200 -1.80 -4.71 -24.65
CA ASP A 200 -2.98 -5.58 -24.62
C ASP A 200 -3.28 -6.06 -23.19
N ARG A 201 -4.37 -6.83 -23.02
CA ARG A 201 -4.92 -7.27 -21.74
C ARG A 201 -3.91 -7.97 -20.83
N ASN A 202 -2.91 -8.65 -21.40
CA ASN A 202 -1.84 -9.30 -20.63
C ASN A 202 -0.99 -8.31 -19.83
N GLY A 203 -0.82 -7.07 -20.30
CA GLY A 203 -0.03 -6.06 -19.60
C GLY A 203 -0.61 -5.62 -18.26
N TRP A 204 -1.93 -5.76 -18.06
CA TRP A 204 -2.53 -5.60 -16.74
C TRP A 204 -2.01 -6.63 -15.74
N GLY A 205 -1.79 -7.86 -16.19
CA GLY A 205 -1.16 -8.90 -15.38
C GLY A 205 0.27 -8.54 -15.03
N HIS A 206 1.03 -8.01 -15.99
CA HIS A 206 2.40 -7.52 -15.76
C HIS A 206 2.43 -6.37 -14.74
N ALA A 207 1.57 -5.36 -14.89
CA ALA A 207 1.43 -4.28 -13.91
C ALA A 207 1.03 -4.80 -12.52
N GLY A 208 0.13 -5.78 -12.46
CA GLY A 208 -0.28 -6.42 -11.21
C GLY A 208 0.89 -7.07 -10.46
N MET A 209 1.83 -7.70 -11.19
CA MET A 209 3.05 -8.27 -10.59
C MET A 209 3.95 -7.18 -9.99
N ALA A 210 4.18 -6.09 -10.73
CA ALA A 210 4.97 -4.96 -10.23
C ALA A 210 4.30 -4.31 -9.02
N LEU A 211 2.99 -4.06 -9.08
CA LEU A 211 2.19 -3.52 -7.97
C LEU A 211 2.29 -4.38 -6.71
N GLN A 212 2.20 -5.70 -6.84
CA GLN A 212 2.36 -6.61 -5.71
C GLN A 212 3.79 -6.56 -5.14
N ASN A 213 4.83 -6.47 -5.98
CA ASN A 213 6.20 -6.28 -5.50
C ASN A 213 6.34 -4.98 -4.70
N ILE A 214 5.78 -3.86 -5.18
CA ILE A 214 5.79 -2.59 -4.44
C ILE A 214 5.17 -2.79 -3.05
N ALA A 215 4.09 -3.58 -2.93
CA ALA A 215 3.40 -3.83 -1.65
C ALA A 215 4.24 -4.64 -0.67
N LEU A 216 4.91 -5.69 -1.15
CA LEU A 216 5.74 -6.52 -0.30
C LEU A 216 7.03 -5.81 0.12
N LEU A 217 7.64 -5.05 -0.79
CA LEU A 217 8.83 -4.23 -0.49
C LEU A 217 8.50 -3.07 0.45
N ALA A 218 7.30 -2.49 0.35
CA ALA A 218 6.85 -1.50 1.33
C ALA A 218 6.73 -2.10 2.74
N GLU A 219 6.17 -3.31 2.87
CA GLU A 219 6.11 -4.02 4.17
C GLU A 219 7.50 -4.26 4.76
N GLU A 220 8.46 -4.67 3.92
CA GLU A 220 9.87 -4.86 4.31
C GLU A 220 10.46 -3.57 4.89
N GLN A 221 10.14 -2.43 4.29
CA GLN A 221 10.57 -1.10 4.74
C GLN A 221 9.72 -0.53 5.90
N GLY A 222 8.80 -1.32 6.46
CA GLY A 222 7.92 -0.89 7.56
C GLY A 222 6.80 0.08 7.13
N LEU A 223 6.55 0.19 5.83
CA LEU A 223 5.50 1.01 5.23
C LEU A 223 4.26 0.16 4.93
N GLN A 224 3.13 0.81 4.70
CA GLN A 224 1.85 0.15 4.41
C GLN A 224 1.19 0.77 3.20
N THR A 225 0.28 0.01 2.58
CA THR A 225 -0.18 0.34 1.23
C THR A 225 -1.67 0.07 1.04
N CYS A 226 -2.24 0.65 -0.01
CA CYS A 226 -3.58 0.31 -0.48
C CYS A 226 -3.66 0.46 -1.99
N PHE A 227 -4.03 -0.62 -2.67
CA PHE A 227 -4.43 -0.54 -4.07
C PHE A 227 -5.76 0.20 -4.18
N GLN A 228 -5.81 1.17 -5.08
CA GLN A 228 -7.00 1.95 -5.36
C GLN A 228 -7.26 1.98 -6.85
N GLU A 229 -8.51 1.75 -7.23
CA GLU A 229 -8.97 2.01 -8.59
C GLU A 229 -10.05 3.11 -8.60
N ALA A 230 -10.38 3.70 -7.44
CA ALA A 230 -11.35 4.80 -7.31
C ALA A 230 -11.01 6.01 -8.20
N TRP A 231 -9.73 6.32 -8.34
CA TRP A 231 -9.23 7.40 -9.19
C TRP A 231 -9.36 7.13 -10.69
N ALA A 232 -9.70 5.90 -11.10
CA ALA A 232 -10.11 5.63 -12.49
C ALA A 232 -11.44 6.35 -12.85
N ASN A 233 -12.18 6.86 -11.85
CA ASN A 233 -13.32 7.74 -12.06
C ASN A 233 -12.90 9.17 -12.47
N PHE A 234 -11.64 9.57 -12.27
CA PHE A 234 -11.12 10.91 -12.63
C PHE A 234 -9.80 10.80 -13.41
N PRO A 235 -9.82 10.26 -14.64
CA PRO A 235 -8.62 10.06 -15.45
C PRO A 235 -7.92 11.35 -15.95
N ARG A 236 -8.50 12.55 -15.88
CA ARG A 236 -7.95 13.80 -16.45
C ARG A 236 -7.38 14.78 -15.44
#